data_AF-A0A8J4VUK2-F1
#
_entry.id   AF-A0A8J4VUK2-F1
#
_cell.length_a   1.000
_cell.length_b   1.000
_cell.length_c   1.000
_cell.angle_alpha   90.00
_cell.angle_beta   90.00
_cell.angle_gamma   90.00
#
_symmetry.space_group_name_H-M   'P 1'
#
loop_
_entity.id
_entity.type
_entity.pdbx_description
1 polymer ?
#
loop_
_entity_poly.entity_id
_entity_poly.type
_entity_poly.pdbx_seq_one_letter_code
_entity_poly.pdbx_strand_id
1 'polypeptide(L)'
;MAQRSWSDLPRDLIDRIFRRHLDIRRIDPKDLARCSLVCTTWRCVIADIWCKNLSLLSSASGLINKRILAEYQKFQRDPPEGCRVRIVDSLFHWEGILIGPQSSPYAGGVFLLDIHFSDQHPFKAPKVTFQTKVYHPNIDQQGRLCLETSWSPAMTISHVLLVIYARFNDPDPDDPIDFKIANIYKTQRIQFKEKAKAWTKKFATASQISAIDWTNWS
;
A
#
# COMPACT_ATOMS: atom_id res chain seq x y z
N MET A 1 7.79 -51.30 12.98
CA MET A 1 6.36 -50.99 12.71
C MET A 1 6.14 -49.52 13.01
N ALA A 2 5.66 -48.76 12.03
CA ALA A 2 5.77 -47.31 11.92
C ALA A 2 5.07 -46.52 13.03
N GLN A 3 5.74 -45.45 13.51
CA GLN A 3 5.15 -44.39 14.34
C GLN A 3 4.09 -43.65 13.53
N ARG A 4 2.83 -43.69 13.97
CA ARG A 4 1.75 -42.89 13.39
C ARG A 4 1.90 -41.44 13.86
N SER A 5 1.88 -40.53 12.89
CA SER A 5 1.92 -39.08 13.13
C SER A 5 0.54 -38.59 13.54
N TRP A 6 0.48 -37.58 14.42
CA TRP A 6 -0.76 -36.94 14.87
C TRP A 6 -1.57 -36.29 13.73
N SER A 7 -0.95 -36.11 12.55
CA SER A 7 -1.59 -35.64 11.33
C SER A 7 -2.66 -36.59 10.76
N ASP A 8 -2.65 -37.86 11.18
CA ASP A 8 -3.46 -38.91 10.54
C ASP A 8 -4.77 -39.18 11.29
N LEU A 9 -5.08 -38.41 12.33
CA LEU A 9 -6.32 -38.54 13.10
C LEU A 9 -7.45 -37.71 12.50
N PRO A 10 -8.70 -38.23 12.48
CA PRO A 10 -9.87 -37.48 12.03
C PRO A 10 -10.06 -36.17 12.81
N ARG A 11 -10.33 -35.07 12.10
CA ARG A 11 -10.50 -33.73 12.71
C ARG A 11 -11.56 -33.68 13.80
N ASP A 12 -12.63 -34.46 13.67
CA ASP A 12 -13.73 -34.51 14.64
C ASP A 12 -13.35 -35.19 15.96
N LEU A 13 -12.32 -36.05 15.94
CA LEU A 13 -11.76 -36.67 17.14
C LEU A 13 -10.81 -35.73 17.86
N ILE A 14 -10.01 -34.95 17.12
CA ILE A 14 -9.13 -33.90 17.66
C ILE A 14 -10.00 -32.83 18.35
N ASP A 15 -11.09 -32.39 17.71
CA ASP A 15 -12.00 -31.40 18.27
C ASP A 15 -12.73 -31.88 19.54
N ARG A 16 -13.04 -33.18 19.66
CA ARG A 16 -13.66 -33.75 20.87
C ARG A 16 -12.69 -33.84 22.05
N ILE A 17 -11.41 -34.05 21.79
CA ILE A 17 -10.37 -34.11 22.83
C ILE A 17 -10.11 -32.70 23.41
N PHE A 18 -10.03 -31.68 22.55
CA PHE A 18 -9.77 -30.31 23.00
C PHE A 18 -10.98 -29.61 23.63
N ARG A 19 -12.22 -29.97 23.27
CA ARG A 19 -13.42 -29.38 23.88
C ARG A 19 -13.78 -29.92 25.27
N ARG A 20 -13.13 -30.98 25.75
CA ARG A 20 -13.45 -31.58 27.06
C ARG A 20 -12.62 -31.04 28.23
N HIS A 21 -11.71 -30.08 28.02
CA HIS A 21 -10.80 -29.62 29.09
C HIS A 21 -10.64 -28.11 29.27
N LEU A 22 -11.44 -27.26 28.59
CA LEU A 22 -11.48 -25.83 28.89
C LEU A 22 -12.90 -25.29 28.72
N ASP A 23 -13.75 -25.47 29.72
CA ASP A 23 -14.96 -24.67 29.88
C ASP A 23 -14.70 -23.61 30.97
N ILE A 24 -14.12 -22.48 30.56
CA ILE A 24 -13.67 -21.37 31.42
C ILE A 24 -14.87 -20.49 31.87
N ARG A 25 -16.05 -21.08 32.08
CA ARG A 25 -17.26 -20.35 32.49
C ARG A 25 -17.89 -20.83 33.80
N ARG A 26 -17.16 -21.62 34.60
CA ARG A 26 -17.55 -21.99 35.98
C ARG A 26 -16.33 -22.17 36.91
N ILE A 27 -15.55 -21.12 37.13
CA ILE A 27 -14.53 -21.13 38.20
C ILE A 27 -14.95 -20.09 39.25
N ASP A 28 -15.21 -20.57 40.47
CA ASP A 28 -15.53 -19.73 41.63
C ASP A 28 -14.26 -18.97 42.06
N PRO A 29 -14.31 -17.64 42.30
CA PRO A 29 -13.16 -16.84 42.68
C PRO A 29 -12.39 -17.35 43.91
N LYS A 30 -12.99 -18.21 44.75
CA LYS A 30 -12.35 -18.77 45.95
C LYS A 30 -11.37 -19.92 45.67
N ASP A 31 -11.45 -20.56 44.51
CA ASP A 31 -10.55 -21.67 44.15
C ASP A 31 -9.20 -21.20 43.55
N LEU A 32 -9.12 -19.95 43.08
CA LEU A 32 -7.88 -19.33 42.60
C LEU A 32 -6.88 -19.01 43.73
N ALA A 33 -7.32 -18.98 44.98
CA ALA A 33 -6.46 -18.67 46.13
C ALA A 33 -5.67 -19.87 46.67
N ARG A 34 -5.88 -21.09 46.14
CA ARG A 34 -5.18 -22.31 46.59
C ARG A 34 -4.05 -22.78 45.67
N CYS A 35 -3.83 -22.14 44.52
CA CYS A 35 -2.69 -22.44 43.65
C CYS A 35 -1.56 -21.40 43.82
N SER A 36 -1.04 -21.26 45.04
CA SER A 36 0.11 -20.38 45.34
C SER A 36 1.42 -21.11 45.62
N LEU A 37 1.57 -22.38 45.20
CA LEU A 37 2.81 -23.13 45.37
C LEU A 37 3.14 -24.06 44.18
N VAL A 38 3.31 -23.50 42.98
CA VAL A 38 4.33 -23.97 42.02
C VAL A 38 4.82 -22.73 41.25
N CYS A 39 5.73 -22.01 41.91
CA CYS A 39 6.37 -20.81 41.39
C CYS A 39 7.61 -21.17 40.55
N THR A 40 7.91 -20.29 39.58
CA THR A 40 9.20 -20.00 38.93
C THR A 40 9.84 -20.89 37.85
N THR A 41 9.24 -21.96 37.32
CA THR A 41 9.78 -22.61 36.09
C THR A 41 8.86 -22.55 34.87
N TRP A 42 7.56 -22.31 35.04
CA TRP A 42 6.62 -22.20 33.91
C TRP A 42 6.54 -20.82 33.26
N ARG A 43 6.87 -19.75 34.01
CA ARG A 43 6.99 -18.41 33.41
C ARG A 43 8.22 -18.29 32.50
N CYS A 44 9.29 -19.04 32.75
CA CYS A 44 10.49 -19.01 31.90
C CYS A 44 10.37 -19.91 30.68
N VAL A 45 9.72 -21.09 30.77
CA VAL A 45 9.58 -22.00 29.62
C VAL A 45 8.54 -21.53 28.62
N ILE A 46 7.41 -20.96 29.06
CA ILE A 46 6.49 -20.30 28.12
C ILE A 46 7.13 -19.02 27.56
N ALA A 47 7.86 -18.23 28.36
CA ALA A 47 8.59 -17.09 27.84
C ALA A 47 9.70 -17.49 26.84
N ASP A 48 10.40 -18.61 27.02
CA ASP A 48 11.44 -19.05 26.08
C ASP A 48 10.87 -19.70 24.81
N ILE A 49 9.77 -20.45 24.91
CA ILE A 49 9.10 -21.08 23.76
C ILE A 49 8.28 -20.06 22.96
N TRP A 50 7.72 -19.02 23.61
CA TRP A 50 7.10 -17.89 22.91
C TRP A 50 8.12 -16.85 22.44
N CYS A 51 9.16 -16.48 23.21
CA CYS A 51 10.13 -15.45 22.77
C CYS A 51 11.03 -15.94 21.63
N LYS A 52 11.39 -17.23 21.57
CA LYS A 52 12.20 -17.76 20.45
C LYS A 52 11.39 -18.01 19.18
N ASN A 53 10.07 -18.23 19.28
CA ASN A 53 9.19 -18.29 18.10
C ASN A 53 8.65 -16.92 17.69
N LEU A 54 8.53 -15.95 18.61
CA LEU A 54 8.12 -14.58 18.29
C LEU A 54 9.25 -13.82 17.58
N SER A 55 10.51 -14.06 17.95
CA SER A 55 11.67 -13.53 17.24
C SER A 55 11.85 -14.12 15.83
N LEU A 56 11.33 -15.33 15.58
CA LEU A 56 11.25 -15.96 14.25
C LEU A 56 10.00 -15.55 13.45
N LEU A 57 8.99 -14.95 14.09
CA LEU A 57 7.74 -14.49 13.46
C LEU A 57 7.66 -12.96 13.26
N SER A 58 8.61 -12.18 13.77
CA SER A 58 8.61 -10.72 13.65
C SER A 58 9.78 -10.18 12.82
N SER A 59 10.10 -10.79 11.68
CA SER A 59 10.93 -10.06 10.72
C SER A 59 10.18 -8.76 10.35
N ALA A 60 10.86 -7.62 10.40
CA ALA A 60 10.28 -6.34 9.96
C ALA A 60 9.70 -6.48 8.54
N SER A 61 10.36 -7.28 7.69
CA SER A 61 9.85 -7.66 6.37
C SER A 61 8.48 -8.32 6.40
N GLY A 62 8.17 -9.17 7.39
CA GLY A 62 6.86 -9.82 7.53
C GLY A 62 5.73 -8.85 7.88
N LEU A 63 6.00 -7.83 8.70
CA LEU A 63 5.01 -6.80 9.03
C LEU A 63 4.79 -5.82 7.88
N ILE A 64 5.86 -5.42 7.19
CA ILE A 64 5.79 -4.55 6.02
C ILE A 64 5.03 -5.25 4.88
N ASN A 65 5.34 -6.52 4.60
CA ASN A 65 4.64 -7.30 3.58
C ASN A 65 3.14 -7.41 3.89
N LYS A 66 2.78 -7.65 5.16
CA LYS A 66 1.37 -7.67 5.58
C LYS A 66 0.68 -6.32 5.34
N ARG A 67 1.36 -5.21 5.65
CA ARG A 67 0.83 -3.86 5.41
C ARG A 67 0.60 -3.61 3.92
N ILE A 68 1.62 -3.81 3.08
CA ILE A 68 1.54 -3.55 1.63
C ILE A 68 0.49 -4.46 0.97
N LEU A 69 0.43 -5.74 1.35
CA LEU A 69 -0.57 -6.67 0.81
C LEU A 69 -2.00 -6.28 1.22
N ALA A 70 -2.21 -5.91 2.49
CA ALA A 70 -3.53 -5.44 2.95
C ALA A 70 -3.94 -4.16 2.22
N GLU A 71 -2.99 -3.27 1.95
CA GLU A 71 -3.20 -2.05 1.18
C GLU A 71 -3.57 -2.33 -0.27
N TYR A 72 -2.87 -3.27 -0.92
CA TYR A 72 -3.20 -3.73 -2.27
C TYR A 72 -4.61 -4.31 -2.34
N GLN A 73 -4.95 -5.22 -1.42
CA GLN A 73 -6.29 -5.82 -1.36
C GLN A 73 -7.39 -4.79 -1.10
N LYS A 74 -7.11 -3.77 -0.28
CA LYS A 74 -8.04 -2.65 -0.08
C LYS A 74 -8.22 -1.86 -1.38
N PHE A 75 -7.13 -1.56 -2.08
CA PHE A 75 -7.18 -0.86 -3.36
C PHE A 75 -7.98 -1.65 -4.42
N GLN A 76 -7.78 -2.96 -4.54
CA GLN A 76 -8.51 -3.77 -5.53
C GLN A 76 -10.02 -3.82 -5.24
N ARG A 77 -10.43 -3.77 -3.97
CA ARG A 77 -11.85 -3.74 -3.58
C ARG A 77 -12.51 -2.40 -3.86
N ASP A 78 -11.80 -1.30 -3.64
CA ASP A 78 -12.34 0.05 -3.76
C ASP A 78 -11.28 1.00 -4.34
N PRO A 79 -10.99 0.91 -5.65
CA PRO A 79 -10.03 1.77 -6.29
C PRO A 79 -10.63 3.18 -6.48
N PRO A 80 -9.85 4.26 -6.28
CA PRO A 80 -10.29 5.60 -6.65
C PRO A 80 -10.72 5.66 -8.12
N GLU A 81 -11.69 6.52 -8.42
CA GLU A 81 -12.19 6.68 -9.79
C GLU A 81 -11.06 7.03 -10.76
N GLY A 82 -11.05 6.39 -11.93
CA GLY A 82 -10.00 6.60 -12.93
C GLY A 82 -8.62 6.08 -12.51
N CYS A 83 -8.48 5.38 -11.39
CA CYS A 83 -7.22 4.84 -10.92
C CYS A 83 -7.19 3.31 -10.99
N ARG A 84 -6.06 2.74 -11.43
CA ARG A 84 -5.79 1.29 -11.37
C ARG A 84 -4.35 1.07 -10.94
N VAL A 85 -4.07 -0.03 -10.24
CA VAL A 85 -2.70 -0.43 -9.91
C VAL A 85 -2.52 -1.94 -10.03
N ARG A 86 -1.30 -2.37 -10.34
CA ARG A 86 -0.87 -3.76 -10.35
C ARG A 86 0.48 -3.93 -9.67
N ILE A 87 0.71 -5.12 -9.15
CA ILE A 87 2.04 -5.58 -8.74
C ILE A 87 2.76 -6.07 -9.99
N VAL A 88 4.06 -5.75 -10.13
CA VAL A 88 4.86 -6.11 -11.32
C VAL A 88 5.79 -7.29 -11.04
N ASP A 89 6.97 -7.04 -10.45
CA ASP A 89 7.98 -8.07 -10.18
C ASP A 89 8.00 -8.53 -8.71
N SER A 90 7.56 -7.67 -7.81
CA SER A 90 7.69 -7.84 -6.37
C SER A 90 6.60 -7.05 -5.65
N LEU A 91 6.27 -7.45 -4.43
CA LEU A 91 5.26 -6.77 -3.61
C LEU A 91 5.56 -5.26 -3.41
N PHE A 92 6.82 -4.86 -3.55
CA PHE A 92 7.31 -3.48 -3.36
C PHE A 92 7.36 -2.66 -4.65
N HIS A 93 6.99 -3.22 -5.80
CA HIS A 93 7.00 -2.52 -7.08
C HIS A 93 5.64 -2.65 -7.76
N TRP A 94 4.94 -1.51 -7.83
CA TRP A 94 3.64 -1.41 -8.45
C TRP A 94 3.70 -0.47 -9.65
N GLU A 95 2.86 -0.76 -10.63
CA GLU A 95 2.53 0.16 -11.70
C GLU A 95 1.11 0.66 -11.51
N GLY A 96 0.90 1.94 -11.78
CA GLY A 96 -0.38 2.60 -11.65
C GLY A 96 -0.81 3.28 -12.94
N ILE A 97 -2.11 3.45 -13.08
CA ILE A 97 -2.73 4.30 -14.07
C ILE A 97 -3.60 5.32 -13.36
N LEU A 98 -3.50 6.56 -13.83
CA LEU A 98 -4.35 7.66 -13.46
C LEU A 98 -4.99 8.24 -14.72
N ILE A 99 -6.32 8.27 -14.76
CA ILE A 99 -7.07 9.02 -15.77
C ILE A 99 -7.13 10.49 -15.32
N GLY A 100 -6.74 11.39 -16.21
CA GLY A 100 -6.68 12.82 -15.92
C GLY A 100 -8.07 13.41 -15.61
N PRO A 101 -8.19 14.33 -14.62
CA PRO A 101 -9.47 14.92 -14.25
C PRO A 101 -10.15 15.66 -15.40
N GLN A 102 -11.47 15.48 -15.57
CA GLN A 102 -12.25 16.08 -16.66
C GLN A 102 -12.27 17.61 -16.63
N SER A 103 -12.17 18.22 -15.45
CA SER A 103 -12.13 19.68 -15.23
C SER A 103 -10.75 20.30 -15.43
N SER A 104 -9.73 19.50 -15.77
CA SER A 104 -8.33 19.93 -15.85
C SER A 104 -7.82 19.94 -17.30
N PRO A 105 -6.69 20.60 -17.62
CA PRO A 105 -6.07 20.48 -18.93
C PRO A 105 -5.59 19.05 -19.24
N TYR A 106 -5.58 18.16 -18.25
CA TYR A 106 -5.20 16.76 -18.35
C TYR A 106 -6.38 15.82 -18.70
N ALA A 107 -7.59 16.37 -18.88
CA ALA A 107 -8.80 15.61 -19.21
C ALA A 107 -8.60 14.65 -20.40
N GLY A 108 -9.07 13.42 -20.23
CA GLY A 108 -8.95 12.36 -21.23
C GLY A 108 -7.54 11.77 -21.38
N GLY A 109 -6.55 12.28 -20.64
CA GLY A 109 -5.21 11.73 -20.60
C GLY A 109 -5.13 10.46 -19.76
N VAL A 110 -4.26 9.54 -20.16
CA VAL A 110 -3.88 8.35 -19.40
C VAL A 110 -2.46 8.55 -18.90
N PHE A 111 -2.24 8.49 -17.60
CA PHE A 111 -0.92 8.71 -17.01
C PHE A 111 -0.43 7.45 -16.33
N LEU A 112 0.72 6.94 -16.81
CA LEU A 112 1.37 5.77 -16.26
C LEU A 112 2.27 6.18 -15.09
N LEU A 113 2.15 5.45 -14.00
CA LEU A 113 2.87 5.66 -12.75
C LEU A 113 3.71 4.43 -12.44
N ASP A 114 4.91 4.67 -11.96
CA ASP A 114 5.80 3.68 -11.37
C ASP A 114 5.94 3.98 -9.87
N ILE A 115 5.65 2.98 -9.03
CA ILE A 115 5.47 3.12 -7.59
C ILE A 115 6.37 2.10 -6.88
N HIS A 116 7.34 2.60 -6.13
CA HIS A 116 8.30 1.78 -5.39
C HIS A 116 8.19 2.02 -3.89
N PHE A 117 7.97 0.95 -3.13
CA PHE A 117 8.00 0.96 -1.67
C PHE A 117 9.43 0.69 -1.18
N SER A 118 9.86 1.39 -0.13
CA SER A 118 11.13 1.10 0.54
C SER A 118 10.94 0.07 1.67
N ASP A 119 12.04 -0.47 2.16
CA ASP A 119 12.11 -1.29 3.38
C ASP A 119 11.76 -0.52 4.66
N GLN A 120 11.57 0.80 4.56
CA GLN A 120 11.13 1.68 5.66
C GLN A 120 9.64 2.04 5.55
N HIS A 121 8.89 1.47 4.62
CA HIS A 121 7.44 1.69 4.53
C HIS A 121 6.72 1.09 5.77
N PRO A 122 5.70 1.74 6.35
CA PRO A 122 5.04 2.99 5.93
C PRO A 122 5.65 4.26 6.54
N PHE A 123 6.78 4.20 7.24
CA PHE A 123 7.40 5.38 7.85
C PHE A 123 8.07 6.30 6.82
N LYS A 124 8.51 5.75 5.68
CA LYS A 124 8.87 6.53 4.49
C LYS A 124 7.80 6.41 3.41
N ALA A 125 7.60 7.51 2.68
CA ALA A 125 6.69 7.55 1.56
C ALA A 125 7.12 6.55 0.47
N PRO A 126 6.17 5.96 -0.29
CA PRO A 126 6.50 5.29 -1.53
C PRO A 126 7.02 6.32 -2.54
N LYS A 127 8.01 5.93 -3.34
CA LYS A 127 8.49 6.75 -4.45
C LYS A 127 7.55 6.57 -5.62
N VAL A 128 6.91 7.66 -6.07
CA VAL A 128 6.02 7.67 -7.23
C VAL A 128 6.65 8.50 -8.35
N THR A 129 6.74 7.91 -9.54
CA THR A 129 7.30 8.55 -10.74
C THR A 129 6.34 8.39 -11.90
N PHE A 130 6.06 9.47 -12.63
CA PHE A 130 5.34 9.41 -13.89
C PHE A 130 6.23 8.86 -15.00
N GLN A 131 5.83 7.75 -15.58
CA GLN A 131 6.42 7.23 -16.82
C GLN A 131 5.93 8.04 -18.03
N THR A 132 4.68 8.51 -17.96
CA THR A 132 4.11 9.46 -18.94
C THR A 132 4.67 10.86 -18.69
N LYS A 133 5.20 11.53 -19.72
CA LYS A 133 5.64 12.93 -19.59
C LYS A 133 4.46 13.84 -19.26
N VAL A 134 4.60 14.66 -18.21
CA VAL A 134 3.57 15.59 -17.75
C VAL A 134 4.12 17.01 -17.70
N TYR A 135 3.34 17.98 -18.20
CA TYR A 135 3.65 19.40 -18.06
C TYR A 135 2.94 19.95 -16.82
N HIS A 136 3.63 19.99 -15.68
CA HIS A 136 3.04 20.35 -14.39
C HIS A 136 4.08 21.01 -13.47
N PRO A 137 3.75 22.04 -12.67
CA PRO A 137 4.74 22.72 -11.82
C PRO A 137 5.30 21.83 -10.69
N ASN A 138 4.50 20.90 -10.16
CA ASN A 138 4.91 19.96 -9.10
C ASN A 138 5.44 18.60 -9.62
N ILE A 139 5.80 18.48 -10.90
CA ILE A 139 6.38 17.26 -11.48
C ILE A 139 7.62 17.67 -12.28
N ASP A 140 8.75 17.02 -12.05
CA ASP A 140 9.96 17.32 -12.81
C ASP A 140 10.01 16.66 -14.19
N GLN A 141 11.09 16.92 -14.92
CA GLN A 141 11.33 16.39 -16.26
C GLN A 141 11.49 14.87 -16.30
N GLN A 142 11.83 14.25 -15.16
CA GLN A 142 11.93 12.80 -15.00
C GLN A 142 10.62 12.18 -14.49
N GLY A 143 9.56 12.97 -14.33
CA GLY A 143 8.27 12.51 -13.82
C GLY A 143 8.20 12.37 -12.30
N ARG A 144 9.23 12.80 -11.56
CA ARG A 144 9.23 12.68 -10.09
C ARG A 144 8.36 13.76 -9.47
N LEU A 145 7.68 13.39 -8.39
CA LEU A 145 6.87 14.29 -7.56
C LEU A 145 7.28 14.15 -6.09
N CYS A 146 7.08 15.20 -5.29
CA CYS A 146 7.40 15.18 -3.86
C CYS A 146 6.17 14.76 -3.03
N LEU A 147 6.30 13.67 -2.26
CA LEU A 147 5.30 13.19 -1.30
C LEU A 147 5.73 13.34 0.17
N GLU A 148 7.02 13.50 0.45
CA GLU A 148 7.56 13.41 1.81
C GLU A 148 6.96 14.45 2.78
N THR A 149 6.62 15.65 2.27
CA THR A 149 6.05 16.73 3.09
C THR A 149 4.60 16.48 3.50
N SER A 150 3.86 15.68 2.73
CA SER A 150 2.44 15.38 2.98
C SER A 150 2.19 13.94 3.40
N TRP A 151 3.23 13.10 3.47
CA TRP A 151 3.12 11.69 3.80
C TRP A 151 2.90 11.47 5.30
N SER A 152 1.99 10.55 5.60
CA SER A 152 1.81 9.99 6.93
C SER A 152 1.74 8.47 6.84
N PRO A 153 2.28 7.70 7.81
CA PRO A 153 2.20 6.24 7.81
C PRO A 153 0.78 5.67 7.80
N ALA A 154 -0.24 6.49 8.08
CA ALA A 154 -1.65 6.12 7.98
C ALA A 154 -2.20 6.17 6.54
N MET A 155 -1.52 6.86 5.62
CA MET A 155 -1.93 6.99 4.23
C MET A 155 -1.74 5.69 3.45
N THR A 156 -2.45 5.59 2.33
CA THR A 156 -2.37 4.47 1.39
C THR A 156 -2.13 4.98 -0.03
N ILE A 157 -1.82 4.09 -0.98
CA ILE A 157 -1.72 4.40 -2.40
C ILE A 157 -3.01 5.05 -2.92
N SER A 158 -4.19 4.63 -2.45
CA SER A 158 -5.45 5.32 -2.78
C SER A 158 -5.39 6.81 -2.41
N HIS A 159 -4.92 7.14 -1.20
CA HIS A 159 -4.75 8.54 -0.77
C HIS A 159 -3.70 9.25 -1.62
N VAL A 160 -2.58 8.61 -1.93
CA VAL A 160 -1.52 9.19 -2.78
C VAL A 160 -2.06 9.54 -4.17
N LEU A 161 -2.80 8.63 -4.82
CA LEU A 161 -3.40 8.89 -6.13
C LEU A 161 -4.45 10.01 -6.07
N LEU A 162 -5.24 10.09 -5.00
CA LEU A 162 -6.18 11.19 -4.78
C LEU A 162 -5.47 12.54 -4.59
N VAL A 163 -4.35 12.58 -3.87
CA VAL A 163 -3.52 13.79 -3.71
C VAL A 163 -2.95 14.23 -5.07
N ILE A 164 -2.47 13.28 -5.88
CA ILE A 164 -2.00 13.57 -7.24
C ILE A 164 -3.16 14.11 -8.11
N TYR A 165 -4.33 13.49 -8.05
CA TYR A 165 -5.52 13.93 -8.77
C TYR A 165 -5.96 15.34 -8.36
N ALA A 166 -5.89 15.66 -7.07
CA ALA A 166 -6.15 17.01 -6.55
C ALA A 166 -5.14 18.02 -7.10
N ARG A 167 -3.84 17.69 -7.09
CA ARG A 167 -2.79 18.55 -7.68
C ARG A 167 -2.99 18.78 -9.18
N PHE A 168 -3.52 17.81 -9.93
CA PHE A 168 -3.83 18.01 -11.35
C PHE A 168 -4.94 19.05 -11.57
N ASN A 169 -5.92 19.12 -10.66
CA ASN A 169 -6.97 20.14 -10.72
C ASN A 169 -6.45 21.51 -10.26
N ASP A 170 -5.72 21.52 -9.16
CA ASP A 170 -5.17 22.74 -8.57
C ASP A 170 -3.67 22.56 -8.24
N PRO A 171 -2.79 22.85 -9.22
CA PRO A 171 -1.36 22.80 -8.99
C PRO A 171 -0.92 23.79 -7.91
N ASP A 172 0.06 23.39 -7.09
CA ASP A 172 0.63 24.22 -6.03
C ASP A 172 1.85 24.98 -6.57
N PRO A 173 1.74 26.28 -6.87
CA PRO A 173 2.84 26.99 -7.51
C PRO A 173 3.79 27.63 -6.47
N ASP A 174 3.53 27.45 -5.17
CA ASP A 174 4.34 27.97 -4.07
C ASP A 174 5.36 26.95 -3.55
N ASP A 175 5.09 25.64 -3.76
CA ASP A 175 6.07 24.55 -3.64
C ASP A 175 6.34 23.85 -4.99
N PRO A 176 6.91 24.55 -6.00
CA PRO A 176 7.12 23.98 -7.32
C PRO A 176 8.40 23.14 -7.38
N ILE A 177 8.36 22.09 -8.20
CA ILE A 177 9.57 21.37 -8.61
C ILE A 177 10.16 22.00 -9.88
N ASP A 178 9.30 22.44 -10.81
CA ASP A 178 9.69 23.21 -11.99
C ASP A 178 9.26 24.68 -11.86
N PHE A 179 10.20 25.53 -11.45
CA PHE A 179 10.01 26.98 -11.30
C PHE A 179 9.58 27.68 -12.58
N LYS A 180 9.99 27.19 -13.76
CA LYS A 180 9.62 27.82 -15.04
C LYS A 180 8.15 27.56 -15.34
N ILE A 181 7.69 26.32 -15.17
CA ILE A 181 6.29 25.96 -15.35
C ILE A 181 5.43 26.69 -14.30
N ALA A 182 5.89 26.78 -13.05
CA ALA A 182 5.20 27.50 -11.99
C ALA A 182 5.06 29.00 -12.29
N ASN A 183 6.10 29.65 -12.82
CA ASN A 183 6.01 31.05 -13.21
C ASN A 183 5.00 31.26 -14.35
N ILE A 184 4.97 30.36 -15.35
CA ILE A 184 3.96 30.40 -16.42
C ILE A 184 2.56 30.16 -15.85
N TYR A 185 2.42 29.24 -14.89
CA TYR A 185 1.15 28.98 -14.21
C TYR A 185 0.61 30.24 -13.49
N LYS A 186 1.49 30.96 -12.76
CA LYS A 186 1.16 32.18 -12.01
C LYS A 186 0.86 33.37 -12.93
N THR A 187 1.67 33.58 -13.97
CA THR A 187 1.62 34.80 -14.80
C THR A 187 0.79 34.66 -16.08
N GLN A 188 0.71 33.45 -16.66
CA GLN A 188 0.17 33.18 -18.00
C GLN A 188 -0.73 31.94 -17.98
N ARG A 189 -1.81 31.98 -17.19
CA ARG A 189 -2.69 30.82 -16.93
C ARG A 189 -3.28 30.18 -18.19
N ILE A 190 -3.63 30.98 -19.20
CA ILE A 190 -4.15 30.47 -20.49
C ILE A 190 -3.06 29.67 -21.21
N GLN A 191 -1.86 30.25 -21.34
CA GLN A 191 -0.72 29.60 -21.98
C GLN A 191 -0.32 28.30 -21.27
N PHE A 192 -0.38 28.29 -19.92
CA PHE A 192 -0.18 27.07 -19.14
C PHE A 192 -1.19 25.99 -19.54
N LYS A 193 -2.49 26.31 -19.55
CA LYS A 193 -3.56 25.35 -19.87
C LYS A 193 -3.42 24.79 -21.29
N GLU A 194 -3.07 25.63 -22.26
CA GLU A 194 -2.86 25.20 -23.65
C GLU A 194 -1.66 24.26 -23.78
N LYS A 195 -0.52 24.60 -23.16
CA LYS A 195 0.68 23.76 -23.17
C LYS A 195 0.44 22.41 -22.47
N ALA A 196 -0.20 22.43 -21.30
CA ALA A 196 -0.56 21.22 -20.56
C ALA A 196 -1.48 20.32 -21.40
N LYS A 197 -2.53 20.88 -22.01
CA LYS A 197 -3.44 20.14 -22.89
C LYS A 197 -2.73 19.57 -24.12
N ALA A 198 -1.81 20.32 -24.72
CA ALA A 198 -1.02 19.84 -25.86
C ALA A 198 -0.10 18.67 -25.45
N TRP A 199 0.53 18.75 -24.28
CA TRP A 199 1.34 17.65 -23.74
C TRP A 199 0.51 16.42 -23.42
N THR A 200 -0.64 16.58 -22.80
CA THR A 200 -1.58 15.48 -22.54
C THR A 200 -1.95 14.76 -23.83
N LYS A 201 -2.36 15.50 -24.86
CA LYS A 201 -2.69 14.91 -26.17
C LYS A 201 -1.51 14.20 -26.82
N LYS A 202 -0.28 14.67 -26.60
CA LYS A 202 0.92 14.13 -27.23
C LYS A 202 1.47 12.89 -26.51
N PHE A 203 1.44 12.89 -25.18
CA PHE A 203 2.16 11.90 -24.37
C PHE A 203 1.24 10.99 -23.56
N ALA A 204 0.04 11.43 -23.19
CA ALA A 204 -0.88 10.72 -22.30
C ALA A 204 -2.03 10.06 -23.08
N THR A 205 -1.72 9.36 -24.17
CA THR A 205 -2.70 8.80 -25.10
C THR A 205 -3.25 7.45 -24.64
N ALA A 206 -4.45 7.09 -25.10
CA ALA A 206 -5.06 5.79 -24.82
C ALA A 206 -4.21 4.59 -25.30
N SER A 207 -3.31 4.78 -26.27
CA SER A 207 -2.34 3.75 -26.68
C SER A 207 -1.39 3.31 -25.56
N GLN A 208 -1.25 4.12 -24.50
CA GLN A 208 -0.51 3.74 -23.31
C GLN A 208 -1.21 2.63 -22.51
N ILE A 209 -2.55 2.57 -22.58
CA ILE A 209 -3.33 1.47 -22.01
C ILE A 209 -2.93 0.20 -22.74
N SER A 210 -2.94 0.14 -24.07
CA SER A 210 -2.55 -1.08 -24.80
C SER A 210 -1.09 -1.54 -24.59
N ALA A 211 -0.20 -0.64 -24.16
CA ALA A 211 1.18 -1.00 -23.81
C ALA A 211 1.29 -1.76 -22.48
N ILE A 212 0.29 -1.60 -21.62
CA ILE A 212 0.14 -2.35 -20.38
C ILE A 212 -0.68 -3.59 -20.73
N ASP A 213 -0.09 -4.78 -20.64
CA ASP A 213 -0.82 -6.01 -20.91
C ASP A 213 -1.95 -6.20 -19.87
N TRP A 214 -3.18 -5.93 -20.28
CA TRP A 214 -4.39 -6.11 -19.49
C TRP A 214 -4.95 -7.52 -19.57
N THR A 215 -4.39 -8.39 -20.40
CA THR A 215 -4.99 -9.71 -20.65
C THR A 215 -4.78 -10.70 -19.50
N ASN A 216 -3.88 -10.40 -18.56
CA ASN A 216 -3.72 -11.17 -17.31
C ASN A 216 -4.78 -10.86 -16.22
N TRP A 217 -5.93 -10.31 -16.60
CA TRP A 217 -7.01 -9.87 -15.71
C TRP A 217 -8.30 -10.70 -15.84
N SER A 218 -8.17 -12.03 -15.90
CA SER A 218 -9.30 -12.96 -15.77
C SER A 218 -9.01 -14.04 -14.74
#